data_AF-A0AAU7WZM4-F1
#
_entry.id   AF-A0AAU7WZM4-F1
#
_cell.length_a   1.000
_cell.length_b   1.000
_cell.length_c   1.000
_cell.angle_alpha   90.00
_cell.angle_beta   90.00
_cell.angle_gamma   90.00
#
_symmetry.space_group_name_H-M   'P 1'
#
loop_
_entity.id
_entity.type
_entity.pdbx_description
1 polymer ?
#
loop_
_entity_poly.entity_id
_entity_poly.type
_entity_poly.pdbx_seq_one_letter_code
_entity_poly.pdbx_strand_id
1 'polypeptide(L)'
;MTFAEQLNAFLTTPASRTKLVILRAIWRDHYVRRRMTCKGEQGVIYERLCEHLKATNPALVSFIDSIATSNMHLDAVLMVPMQIPLTRQPITLPL
;
A
#
# COMPACT_ATOMS: atom_id res chain seq x y z
N MET A 1 11.63 11.70 -13.73
CA MET A 1 10.83 11.39 -12.54
C MET A 1 10.76 9.87 -12.39
N THR A 2 11.31 9.33 -11.30
CA THR A 2 11.26 7.90 -11.01
C THR A 2 9.93 7.52 -10.36
N PHE A 3 9.55 6.24 -10.40
CA PHE A 3 8.36 5.76 -9.68
C PHE A 3 8.45 6.04 -8.17
N ALA A 4 9.65 5.92 -7.58
CA ALA A 4 9.87 6.22 -6.18
C ALA A 4 9.64 7.71 -5.87
N GLU A 5 10.08 8.62 -6.74
CA GLU A 5 9.80 10.06 -6.62
C GLU A 5 8.31 10.35 -6.72
N GLN A 6 7.60 9.72 -7.67
CA GLN A 6 6.15 9.87 -7.83
C GLN A 6 5.38 9.34 -6.62
N LEU A 7 5.76 8.18 -6.10
CA LEU A 7 5.16 7.59 -4.91
C LEU A 7 5.42 8.47 -3.67
N ASN A 8 6.63 9.00 -3.51
CA ASN A 8 6.96 9.89 -2.40
C ASN A 8 6.21 11.24 -2.50
N ALA A 9 6.03 11.77 -3.71
CA ALA A 9 5.24 12.97 -3.96
C ALA A 9 3.74 12.76 -3.69
N PHE A 10 3.23 11.54 -3.86
CA PHE A 10 1.86 11.17 -3.49
C PHE A 10 1.68 11.01 -1.97
N LEU A 11 2.71 10.51 -1.28
CA LEU A 11 2.68 10.22 0.16
C LEU A 11 3.24 11.38 1.00
N THR A 12 2.62 12.56 0.89
CA THR A 12 3.11 13.78 1.54
C THR A 12 2.89 13.81 3.05
N THR A 13 1.87 13.09 3.55
CA THR A 13 1.49 13.13 4.97
C THR A 13 1.84 11.83 5.72
N PRO A 14 2.13 11.89 7.03
CA PRO A 14 2.30 10.69 7.85
C PRO A 14 1.12 9.72 7.75
N ALA A 15 -0.11 10.23 7.71
CA ALA A 15 -1.32 9.43 7.57
C ALA A 15 -1.33 8.63 6.25
N SER A 16 -0.99 9.25 5.12
CA SER A 16 -0.92 8.56 3.81
C SER A 16 0.15 7.46 3.79
N ARG A 17 1.30 7.70 4.43
CA ARG A 17 2.37 6.69 4.60
C ARG A 17 1.92 5.53 5.44
N THR A 18 1.23 5.78 6.56
CA THR A 18 0.66 4.71 7.39
C THR A 18 -0.36 3.87 6.62
N LYS A 19 -1.24 4.49 5.83
CA LYS A 19 -2.18 3.76 4.96
C LYS A 19 -1.45 2.84 3.97
N LEU A 20 -0.37 3.30 3.36
CA LEU A 20 0.44 2.46 2.47
C LEU A 20 1.11 1.30 3.22
N VAL A 21 1.65 1.52 4.42
CA VAL A 21 2.24 0.46 5.24
C VAL A 21 1.22 -0.62 5.57
N ILE A 22 0.02 -0.23 6.00
CA ILE A 22 -1.06 -1.15 6.31
C ILE A 22 -1.47 -1.92 5.04
N LEU A 23 -1.65 -1.21 3.93
CA LEU A 23 -2.02 -1.82 2.64
C LEU A 23 -0.99 -2.87 2.19
N ARG A 24 0.30 -2.57 2.34
CA ARG A 24 1.39 -3.53 2.03
C ARG A 24 1.45 -4.69 3.00
N ALA A 25 1.13 -4.49 4.28
CA ALA A 25 1.04 -5.57 5.25
C ALA A 25 -0.09 -6.55 4.86
N ILE A 26 -1.25 -6.02 4.48
CA ILE A 26 -2.39 -6.82 3.97
C ILE A 26 -1.97 -7.59 2.70
N TRP A 27 -1.26 -6.94 1.77
CA TRP A 27 -0.79 -7.60 0.55
C TRP A 27 0.27 -8.69 0.78
N ARG A 28 1.13 -8.50 1.79
CA ARG A 28 2.15 -9.49 2.17
C ARG A 28 1.56 -10.74 2.80
N ASP A 29 0.34 -10.65 3.34
CA ASP A 29 -0.38 -11.84 3.80
C ASP A 29 -0.65 -12.76 2.61
N HIS A 30 -0.11 -13.96 2.68
CA HIS A 30 -0.15 -14.92 1.60
C HIS A 30 -1.56 -15.47 1.32
N TYR A 31 -2.43 -15.60 2.34
CA TYR A 31 -3.82 -16.01 2.13
C TYR A 31 -4.62 -14.91 1.43
N VAL A 32 -4.40 -13.67 1.85
CA VAL A 32 -5.03 -12.50 1.24
C VAL A 32 -4.57 -12.35 -0.21
N ARG A 33 -3.26 -12.44 -0.46
CA ARG A 33 -2.67 -12.36 -1.80
C ARG A 33 -3.26 -13.39 -2.76
N ARG A 34 -3.38 -14.66 -2.34
CA ARG A 34 -4.00 -15.73 -3.15
C ARG A 34 -5.43 -15.41 -3.57
N ARG A 35 -6.21 -14.72 -2.74
CA ARG A 35 -7.60 -14.34 -3.05
C ARG A 35 -7.66 -13.17 -4.03
N MET A 36 -6.67 -12.29 -3.98
CA MET A 36 -6.59 -11.07 -4.78
C MET A 36 -5.89 -11.24 -6.14
N THR A 37 -5.23 -12.38 -6.37
CA THR A 37 -4.58 -12.73 -7.65
C THR A 37 -5.38 -13.81 -8.38
N CYS A 38 -5.42 -13.77 -9.71
CA CYS A 38 -5.90 -14.89 -10.53
C CYS A 38 -4.78 -15.88 -10.84
N LYS A 39 -5.14 -17.16 -10.98
CA LYS A 39 -4.18 -18.24 -11.26
C LYS A 39 -3.67 -18.07 -12.70
N GLY A 40 -2.38 -17.78 -12.87
CA GLY A 40 -1.77 -17.53 -14.17
C GLY A 40 -1.66 -16.05 -14.55
N GLU A 41 -2.24 -15.14 -13.76
CA GLU A 41 -2.09 -13.70 -13.94
C GLU A 41 -1.09 -13.13 -12.93
N GLN A 42 -0.31 -12.13 -13.37
CA GLN A 42 0.54 -11.34 -12.49
C GLN A 42 -0.15 -10.02 -12.19
N GLY A 43 -0.52 -9.80 -10.93
CA GLY A 43 -1.02 -8.51 -10.45
C GLY A 43 -2.18 -8.61 -9.47
N VAL A 44 -2.45 -7.50 -8.79
CA VAL A 44 -3.64 -7.28 -7.98
C VAL A 44 -4.85 -7.09 -8.88
N ILE A 45 -5.91 -7.83 -8.58
CA ILE A 45 -7.23 -7.53 -9.11
C ILE A 45 -7.84 -6.44 -8.22
N TYR A 46 -7.90 -5.23 -8.76
CA TYR A 46 -8.39 -4.04 -8.04
C TYR A 46 -9.77 -4.26 -7.41
N GLU A 47 -10.71 -4.86 -8.14
CA GLU A 47 -12.07 -5.14 -7.64
C GLU A 47 -12.06 -6.01 -6.39
N ARG A 48 -11.28 -7.11 -6.40
CA ARG A 48 -11.16 -8.03 -5.26
C ARG A 48 -10.44 -7.39 -4.08
N LEU A 49 -9.46 -6.53 -4.34
CA LEU A 49 -8.80 -5.75 -3.29
C LEU A 49 -9.79 -4.76 -2.64
N CYS A 50 -10.58 -4.05 -3.45
CA CYS A 50 -11.62 -3.15 -2.97
C CYS A 50 -12.69 -3.88 -2.14
N GLU A 51 -13.18 -5.03 -2.59
CA GLU A 51 -14.12 -5.85 -1.82
C GLU A 51 -13.55 -6.31 -0.49
N HIS A 52 -12.30 -6.80 -0.49
CA HIS A 52 -11.63 -7.21 0.74
C HIS A 52 -11.51 -6.04 1.72
N LEU A 53 -11.11 -4.86 1.26
CA LEU A 53 -10.93 -3.69 2.11
C LEU A 53 -12.25 -3.12 2.60
N LYS A 54 -13.33 -3.17 1.81
CA LYS A 54 -14.68 -2.84 2.31
C LYS A 54 -15.07 -3.72 3.50
N ALA A 55 -14.62 -4.98 3.53
CA ALA A 55 -14.90 -5.89 4.64
C ALA A 55 -13.97 -5.72 5.84
N THR A 56 -12.69 -5.39 5.62
CA THR A 56 -11.66 -5.41 6.69
C THR A 56 -11.19 -4.03 7.14
N ASN A 57 -11.09 -3.07 6.22
CA ASN A 57 -10.63 -1.71 6.51
C ASN A 57 -11.17 -0.70 5.47
N PRO A 58 -12.44 -0.24 5.62
CA PRO A 58 -13.10 0.62 4.63
C PRO A 58 -12.37 1.93 4.38
N ALA A 59 -11.61 2.43 5.36
CA ALA A 59 -10.85 3.68 5.26
C ALA A 59 -9.69 3.61 4.24
N LEU A 60 -9.31 2.41 3.79
CA LEU A 60 -8.29 2.21 2.76
C LEU A 60 -8.87 2.19 1.33
N VAL A 61 -10.19 2.04 1.16
CA VAL A 61 -10.81 2.00 -0.17
C VAL A 61 -10.57 3.32 -0.92
N SER A 62 -10.91 4.44 -0.29
CA SER A 62 -10.68 5.78 -0.86
C SER A 62 -9.20 6.07 -1.13
N PHE A 63 -8.30 5.43 -0.38
CA PHE A 63 -6.85 5.56 -0.60
C PHE A 63 -6.41 4.82 -1.86
N ILE A 64 -6.95 3.62 -2.13
CA ILE A 64 -6.64 2.89 -3.36
C ILE A 64 -7.30 3.55 -4.56
N ASP A 65 -8.51 4.09 -4.41
CA ASP A 65 -9.15 4.86 -5.49
C ASP A 65 -8.29 6.07 -5.87
N SER A 66 -7.71 6.74 -4.88
CA SER A 66 -6.75 7.84 -5.10
C SER A 66 -5.46 7.36 -5.80
N ILE A 67 -5.02 6.13 -5.56
CA ILE A 67 -3.87 5.52 -6.25
C ILE A 67 -4.24 5.11 -7.68
N ALA A 68 -5.41 4.52 -7.88
CA ALA A 68 -5.89 4.08 -9.20
C ALA A 68 -6.19 5.27 -10.13
N THR A 69 -6.62 6.40 -9.57
CA THR A 69 -6.80 7.67 -10.30
C THR A 69 -5.47 8.40 -10.52
N SER A 70 -4.44 8.09 -9.73
CA SER A 70 -3.08 8.49 -10.07
C SER A 70 -2.55 7.57 -11.17
N ASN A 71 -1.70 8.08 -12.05
CA ASN A 71 -1.11 7.30 -13.15
C ASN A 71 -0.05 6.28 -12.64
N MET A 72 -0.25 5.69 -11.46
CA MET A 72 0.65 4.75 -10.79
C MET A 72 0.07 3.33 -10.86
N HIS A 73 0.91 2.36 -11.23
CA HIS A 73 0.50 0.96 -11.22
C HIS A 73 0.38 0.43 -9.79
N LEU A 74 -0.78 -0.13 -9.44
CA LEU A 74 -1.07 -0.61 -8.09
C LEU A 74 -0.07 -1.68 -7.62
N ASP A 75 0.33 -2.59 -8.52
CA ASP A 75 1.35 -3.60 -8.22
C ASP A 75 2.70 -2.99 -7.84
N ALA A 76 3.11 -1.94 -8.55
CA ALA A 76 4.33 -1.23 -8.22
C ALA A 76 4.20 -0.53 -6.85
N VAL A 77 3.04 0.04 -6.53
CA VAL A 77 2.77 0.64 -5.21
C VAL A 77 2.87 -0.40 -4.10
N LEU A 78 2.47 -1.65 -4.36
CA LEU A 78 2.51 -2.73 -3.38
C LEU A 78 3.89 -3.40 -3.25
N MET A 79 4.72 -3.35 -4.30
CA MET A 79 6.02 -4.05 -4.34
C MET A 79 7.23 -3.15 -4.10
N VAL A 80 7.19 -1.88 -4.51
CA VAL A 80 8.38 -1.00 -4.47
C VAL A 80 8.74 -0.66 -3.01
N PRO A 81 9.95 -0.96 -2.52
CA PRO A 81 10.34 -0.60 -1.16
C PRO A 81 10.24 0.93 -0.97
N MET A 82 9.63 1.38 0.14
CA MET A 82 9.66 2.82 0.45
C MET A 82 11.11 3.20 0.76
N GLN A 83 11.65 4.21 0.09
CA GLN A 83 12.98 4.74 0.39
C GLN A 83 13.02 5.56 1.69
N ILE A 84 11.87 5.85 2.29
CA ILE A 84 11.78 6.63 3.52
C ILE A 84 11.83 5.66 4.70
N PRO A 85 12.87 5.71 5.56
CA PRO A 85 12.79 5.05 6.85
C PRO A 85 11.60 5.65 7.57
N LEU A 86 10.59 4.82 7.87
CA LEU A 86 9.63 5.11 8.92
C LEU A 86 10.49 5.51 10.12
N THR A 87 10.44 6.78 10.53
CA THR A 87 11.23 7.34 11.61
C THR A 87 11.25 6.38 12.79
N ARG A 88 12.28 5.54 12.88
CA ARG A 88 12.68 4.88 14.10
C ARG A 88 13.27 5.99 14.93
N GLN A 89 12.42 6.73 15.64
CA GLN A 89 12.92 7.37 16.83
C GLN A 89 13.45 6.22 17.71
N PRO A 90 14.72 6.25 18.14
CA PRO A 90 15.20 5.30 19.12
C PRO A 90 14.27 5.39 20.33
N ILE A 91 13.92 4.25 20.93
CA ILE A 91 13.28 4.24 22.24
C ILE A 91 14.34 4.76 23.21
N THR A 92 14.39 6.06 23.43
CA THR A 92 15.10 6.64 24.57
C THR A 92 14.26 6.32 25.79
N LEU A 93 14.47 5.14 26.37
CA LEU A 93 14.11 4.90 27.76
C LEU A 93 15.01 5.79 28.61
N PRO A 94 14.48 6.72 29.43
CA PRO A 94 15.29 7.29 30.50
C PRO A 94 15.60 6.16 31.49
N LEU A 95 16.90 5.97 31.74
CA LEU A 95 17.45 5.20 32.85
C LEU A 95 17.02 5.82 34.20
#